data_AF-A0A662DNQ0-F1
#
_entry.id   AF-A0A662DNQ0-F1
#
_cell.length_a   1.000
_cell.length_b   1.000
_cell.length_c   1.000
_cell.angle_alpha   90.00
_cell.angle_beta   90.00
_cell.angle_gamma   90.00
#
_symmetry.space_group_name_H-M   'P 1'
#
loop_
_entity.id
_entity.type
_entity.pdbx_description
1 polymer ?
#
loop_
_entity_poly.entity_id
_entity_poly.type
_entity_poly.pdbx_seq_one_letter_code
_entity_poly.pdbx_strand_id
1 'polypeptide(L)'
;MTWDNSLLLLILATSLLPGMVIFFLPEDSVATRTTLNMTGAALKLVLVGVVIWGVVHGYHYETRFPLLPGGLDLVLHADGESVLFVTLSTVLWLVTTVYAIGYLEGSPHRSRFFGFFSLCVTAT
;
A
#
# COMPACT_ATOMS: atom_id res chain seq x y z
N MET A 1 14.98 -12.96 12.82
CA MET A 1 14.39 -12.12 11.74
C MET A 1 13.01 -11.73 12.24
N THR A 2 12.98 -10.62 12.96
CA THR A 2 11.87 -10.11 13.76
C THR A 2 10.73 -9.67 12.84
N TRP A 3 9.49 -10.07 13.16
CA TRP A 3 8.29 -9.74 12.40
C TRP A 3 8.15 -8.22 12.12
N ASP A 4 8.74 -7.40 12.98
CA ASP A 4 8.81 -5.94 12.87
C ASP A 4 9.51 -5.47 11.58
N ASN A 5 10.59 -6.14 11.15
CA ASN A 5 11.29 -5.80 9.91
C ASN A 5 10.48 -6.13 8.65
N SER A 6 9.54 -7.07 8.73
CA SER A 6 8.71 -7.43 7.58
C SER A 6 7.46 -6.58 7.45
N LEU A 7 7.02 -5.94 8.53
CA LEU A 7 5.71 -5.30 8.59
C LEU A 7 5.62 -4.09 7.65
N LEU A 8 6.65 -3.25 7.61
CA LEU A 8 6.73 -2.11 6.68
C LEU A 8 6.76 -2.57 5.21
N LEU A 9 7.47 -3.67 4.93
CA LEU A 9 7.51 -4.25 3.59
C LEU A 9 6.17 -4.85 3.17
N LEU A 10 5.46 -5.48 4.11
CA LEU A 10 4.13 -6.01 3.87
C LEU A 10 3.15 -4.88 3.55
N ILE A 11 3.22 -3.75 4.26
CA ILE A 11 2.41 -2.55 3.95
C ILE A 11 2.65 -2.10 2.51
N LEU A 12 3.91 -1.99 2.07
CA LEU A 12 4.23 -1.64 0.69
C LEU A 12 3.71 -2.69 -0.30
N ALA A 13 3.87 -3.98 0.02
CA ALA A 13 3.41 -5.08 -0.81
C ALA A 13 1.89 -5.10 -1.00
N THR A 14 1.11 -4.65 0.00
CA THR A 14 -0.37 -4.63 -0.10
C THR A 14 -0.91 -3.68 -1.15
N SER A 15 -0.19 -2.62 -1.53
CA SER A 15 -0.55 -1.76 -2.65
C SER A 15 0.23 -2.12 -3.93
N LEU A 16 1.48 -2.58 -3.80
CA LEU A 16 2.30 -2.93 -4.96
C LEU A 16 1.80 -4.16 -5.70
N LEU A 17 1.50 -5.24 -4.97
CA LEU A 17 1.10 -6.52 -5.57
C LEU A 17 -0.25 -6.40 -6.30
N PRO A 18 -1.33 -5.84 -5.72
CA PRO A 18 -2.55 -5.61 -6.47
C PRO A 18 -2.31 -4.71 -7.67
N GLY A 19 -1.55 -3.62 -7.53
CA GLY A 19 -1.22 -2.72 -8.64
C GLY A 19 -0.57 -3.44 -9.82
N MET A 20 0.46 -4.24 -9.56
CA MET A 20 1.13 -5.04 -10.59
C MET A 20 0.19 -6.08 -11.22
N VAL A 21 -0.60 -6.80 -10.42
CA VAL A 21 -1.54 -7.81 -10.94
C VAL A 21 -2.63 -7.16 -11.81
N ILE A 22 -3.15 -6.01 -11.39
CA ILE A 22 -4.20 -5.28 -12.10
C ILE A 22 -3.71 -4.76 -13.47
N PHE A 23 -2.42 -4.41 -13.59
CA PHE A 23 -1.82 -4.00 -14.86
C PHE A 23 -1.95 -5.06 -15.95
N PHE A 24 -1.82 -6.34 -15.58
CA PHE A 24 -1.89 -7.47 -16.51
C PHE A 24 -3.29 -8.06 -16.65
N LEU A 25 -4.28 -7.51 -15.93
CA LEU A 25 -5.63 -8.05 -15.92
C LEU A 25 -6.45 -7.56 -17.14
N PRO A 26 -7.22 -8.43 -17.82
CA PRO A 26 -8.12 -8.04 -18.90
C PRO A 26 -9.14 -6.98 -18.44
N GLU A 27 -9.51 -6.06 -19.34
CA GLU A 27 -10.46 -4.97 -19.05
C GLU A 27 -11.83 -5.45 -18.56
N ASP A 28 -12.27 -6.63 -19.01
CA ASP A 28 -13.54 -7.26 -18.65
C ASP A 28 -13.59 -7.81 -17.20
N SER A 29 -12.44 -7.95 -16.54
CA SER A 29 -12.31 -8.57 -15.22
C SER A 29 -12.64 -7.59 -14.08
N VAL A 30 -13.83 -6.98 -14.12
CA VAL A 30 -14.26 -5.95 -13.17
C VAL A 30 -14.32 -6.48 -11.73
N ALA A 31 -14.94 -7.65 -11.52
CA ALA A 31 -15.08 -8.24 -10.19
C ALA A 31 -13.71 -8.53 -9.56
N THR A 32 -12.82 -9.20 -10.30
CA THR A 32 -11.47 -9.54 -9.82
C THR A 32 -10.65 -8.31 -9.46
N ARG A 33 -10.69 -7.25 -10.28
CA ARG A 33 -10.00 -5.98 -9.99
C ARG A 33 -10.55 -5.31 -8.73
N THR A 34 -11.87 -5.25 -8.60
CA THR A 34 -12.53 -4.64 -7.44
C THR A 34 -12.18 -5.40 -6.17
N THR A 35 -12.24 -6.73 -6.19
CA THR A 35 -11.82 -7.57 -5.07
C THR A 35 -10.35 -7.34 -4.74
N LEU A 36 -9.45 -7.33 -5.72
CA LEU A 36 -8.01 -7.11 -5.49
C LEU A 36 -7.71 -5.75 -4.84
N ASN A 37 -8.28 -4.65 -5.34
CA ASN A 37 -8.05 -3.33 -4.74
C ASN A 37 -8.68 -3.22 -3.35
N MET A 38 -9.92 -3.71 -3.17
CA MET A 38 -10.60 -3.64 -1.87
C MET A 38 -9.90 -4.49 -0.82
N THR A 39 -9.48 -5.70 -1.17
CA THR A 39 -8.69 -6.56 -0.27
C THR A 39 -7.34 -5.94 0.05
N GLY A 40 -6.65 -5.37 -0.94
CA GLY A 40 -5.40 -4.64 -0.73
C GLY A 40 -5.56 -3.45 0.23
N ALA A 41 -6.58 -2.61 0.01
CA ALA A 41 -6.88 -1.46 0.84
C ALA A 41 -7.29 -1.84 2.27
N ALA A 42 -8.14 -2.84 2.43
CA ALA A 42 -8.52 -3.35 3.75
C ALA A 42 -7.32 -3.93 4.49
N LEU A 43 -6.47 -4.71 3.81
CA LEU A 43 -5.27 -5.28 4.43
C LEU A 43 -4.27 -4.18 4.82
N LYS A 44 -4.05 -3.19 3.96
CA LYS A 44 -3.19 -2.03 4.26
C LYS A 44 -3.70 -1.27 5.49
N LEU A 45 -5.01 -1.04 5.61
CA LEU A 45 -5.60 -0.41 6.80
C LEU A 45 -5.36 -1.20 8.08
N VAL A 46 -5.54 -2.52 8.04
CA VAL A 46 -5.28 -3.38 9.21
C VAL A 46 -3.81 -3.31 9.62
N LEU A 47 -2.88 -3.43 8.66
CA LEU A 47 -1.44 -3.37 8.95
C LEU A 47 -1.01 -2.01 9.48
N VAL A 48 -1.51 -0.91 8.90
CA VAL A 48 -1.26 0.45 9.42
C VAL A 48 -1.83 0.60 10.83
N GLY A 49 -3.02 0.04 11.12
CA GLY A 49 -3.59 -0.01 12.46
C GLY A 49 -2.68 -0.72 13.48
N VAL A 50 -2.03 -1.81 13.08
CA VAL A 50 -1.04 -2.52 13.91
C VAL A 50 0.19 -1.64 14.16
N VAL A 51 0.70 -0.93 13.14
CA VAL A 51 1.82 0.00 13.31
C VAL A 51 1.46 1.14 14.25
N ILE A 52 0.29 1.77 14.08
CA ILE A 52 -0.19 2.82 14.98
C ILE A 52 -0.21 2.31 16.42
N TRP A 53 -0.79 1.12 16.63
CA TRP A 53 -0.85 0.50 17.95
C TRP A 53 0.55 0.31 18.55
N GLY A 54 1.49 -0.26 17.78
CA GLY A 54 2.86 -0.46 18.25
C GLY A 54 3.57 0.86 18.57
N VAL A 55 3.47 1.86 17.69
CA VAL A 55 4.11 3.17 17.87
C VAL A 55 3.55 3.91 19.10
N VAL A 56 2.24 3.83 19.35
CA VAL A 56 1.62 4.40 20.57
C VAL A 56 2.14 3.70 21.84
N HIS A 57 2.49 2.42 21.77
CA HIS A 57 3.09 1.67 22.89
C HIS A 57 4.62 1.83 22.98
N GLY A 58 5.22 2.70 22.15
CA GLY A 58 6.66 2.96 22.15
C GLY A 58 7.49 1.98 21.33
N TYR A 59 6.89 1.15 20.48
CA TYR A 59 7.62 0.31 19.54
C TYR A 59 8.09 1.13 18.34
N HIS A 60 9.36 0.98 17.99
CA HIS A 60 9.94 1.58 16.78
C HIS A 60 10.08 0.50 15.71
N TYR A 61 9.29 0.61 14.65
CA TYR A 61 9.44 -0.25 13.48
C TYR A 61 10.50 0.34 12.55
N GLU A 62 11.57 -0.41 12.33
CA GLU A 62 12.59 -0.06 11.34
C GLU A 62 12.93 -1.26 10.45
N THR A 63 13.21 -0.99 9.18
CA THR A 63 13.72 -1.98 8.24
C THR A 63 14.90 -1.39 7.51
N ARG A 64 16.06 -2.01 7.66
CA ARG A 64 17.33 -1.54 7.09
C ARG A 64 17.76 -2.44 5.94
N PHE A 65 18.14 -1.83 4.82
CA PHE A 65 18.73 -2.51 3.69
C PHE A 65 20.09 -1.90 3.36
N PRO A 66 21.15 -2.70 3.22
CA PRO A 66 22.44 -2.20 2.76
C PRO A 66 22.31 -1.80 1.28
N LEU A 67 22.45 -0.51 0.98
CA LEU A 67 22.29 0.03 -0.37
C LEU A 67 23.61 -0.01 -1.14
N LEU A 68 24.68 0.52 -0.55
CA LEU A 68 26.01 0.58 -1.16
C LEU A 68 27.11 0.07 -0.21
N PRO A 69 28.17 -0.58 -0.74
CA PRO A 69 29.40 -0.83 0.00
C PRO A 69 29.97 0.51 0.48
N GLY A 70 30.24 0.65 1.78
CA GLY A 70 30.67 1.91 2.39
C GLY A 70 29.79 2.41 3.55
N GLY A 71 28.76 1.65 3.95
CA GLY A 71 27.94 1.95 5.12
C GLY A 71 26.70 2.82 4.83
N LEU A 72 26.27 2.90 3.57
CA LEU A 72 25.04 3.60 3.19
C LEU A 72 23.87 2.61 3.20
N ASP A 73 22.99 2.78 4.18
CA ASP A 73 21.81 1.95 4.38
C ASP A 73 20.52 2.70 3.98
N LEU A 74 19.62 2.02 3.28
CA LEU A 74 18.22 2.45 3.15
C LEU A 74 17.47 2.04 4.42
N VAL A 75 16.92 3.01 5.15
CA VAL A 75 16.17 2.74 6.36
C VAL A 75 14.72 3.16 6.15
N LEU A 76 13.81 2.19 6.18
CA LEU A 76 12.39 2.42 6.34
C LEU A 76 12.14 2.55 7.84
N HIS A 77 11.75 3.74 8.29
CA HIS A 77 11.50 4.02 9.70
C HIS A 77 10.07 4.51 9.86
N ALA A 78 9.30 3.90 10.75
CA ALA A 78 7.95 4.35 11.07
C ALA A 78 7.96 5.15 12.39
N ASP A 79 8.22 6.44 12.27
CA ASP A 79 8.02 7.42 13.33
C ASP A 79 6.58 7.98 13.33
N GLY A 80 6.24 8.79 14.33
CA GLY A 80 4.89 9.34 14.48
C GLY A 80 4.38 10.13 13.26
N GLU A 81 5.25 10.92 12.62
CA GLU A 81 4.86 11.71 11.44
C GLU A 81 4.67 10.83 10.22
N SER A 82 5.59 9.88 9.99
CA SER A 82 5.46 8.87 8.93
C SER A 82 4.17 8.05 9.08
N VAL A 83 3.79 7.70 10.32
CA VAL A 83 2.54 6.99 10.61
C VAL A 83 1.31 7.85 10.29
N LEU A 84 1.35 9.16 10.56
CA LEU A 84 0.28 10.09 10.17
C LEU A 84 0.09 10.11 8.64
N PHE A 85 1.17 10.25 7.86
CA PHE A 85 1.11 10.29 6.41
C PHE A 85 0.62 8.98 5.80
N VAL A 86 1.16 7.83 6.24
CA VAL A 86 0.73 6.52 5.72
C VAL A 86 -0.74 6.24 6.04
N THR A 87 -1.23 6.69 7.20
CA THR A 87 -2.63 6.55 7.60
C THR A 87 -3.54 7.36 6.68
N LEU A 88 -3.23 8.63 6.47
CA LEU A 88 -3.98 9.50 5.56
C LEU A 88 -3.98 8.93 4.13
N SER A 89 -2.82 8.53 3.63
CA SER A 89 -2.66 7.90 2.31
C SER A 89 -3.53 6.64 2.18
N THR A 90 -3.51 5.78 3.20
CA THR A 90 -4.25 4.51 3.19
C THR A 90 -5.76 4.72 3.23
N VAL A 91 -6.25 5.63 4.09
CA VAL A 91 -7.68 5.96 4.16
C VAL A 91 -8.14 6.61 2.85
N LEU A 92 -7.36 7.57 2.34
CA LEU A 92 -7.68 8.23 1.09
C LEU A 92 -7.69 7.24 -0.07
N TRP A 93 -6.74 6.30 -0.11
CA TRP A 93 -6.71 5.23 -1.09
C TRP A 93 -7.98 4.39 -1.09
N LEU A 94 -8.48 3.98 0.09
CA LEU A 94 -9.73 3.24 0.20
C LEU A 94 -10.91 4.04 -0.39
N VAL A 95 -11.10 5.27 0.08
CA VAL A 95 -12.23 6.13 -0.33
C VAL A 95 -12.20 6.41 -1.83
N THR A 96 -11.04 6.77 -2.36
CA THR A 96 -10.86 7.08 -3.78
C THR A 96 -10.96 5.83 -4.65
N THR A 97 -10.59 4.64 -4.16
CA THR A 97 -10.84 3.38 -4.86
C THR A 97 -12.34 3.11 -4.98
N VAL A 98 -13.10 3.26 -3.90
CA VAL A 98 -14.57 3.11 -3.93
C VAL A 98 -15.18 4.09 -4.92
N TYR A 99 -14.77 5.35 -4.87
CA TYR A 99 -15.22 6.38 -5.81
C TYR A 99 -14.86 6.02 -7.26
N ALA A 100 -13.61 5.62 -7.53
CA ALA A 100 -13.15 5.29 -8.87
C ALA A 100 -13.85 4.07 -9.46
N ILE A 101 -14.24 3.09 -8.64
CA ILE A 101 -15.01 1.92 -9.11
C ILE A 101 -16.35 2.36 -9.70
N GLY A 102 -17.09 3.23 -9.02
CA GLY A 102 -18.36 3.77 -9.52
C GLY A 102 -18.18 4.77 -10.66
N TYR A 103 -17.19 5.66 -10.56
CA TYR A 103 -16.96 6.70 -11.57
C TYR A 103 -16.50 6.15 -12.92
N LEU A 104 -15.64 5.12 -12.90
CA LEU A 104 -15.12 4.48 -14.11
C LEU A 104 -15.98 3.31 -14.57
N GLU A 105 -17.15 3.09 -13.99
CA GLU A 105 -18.07 2.08 -14.51
C GLU A 105 -18.54 2.48 -15.93
N GLY A 106 -18.37 1.59 -16.90
CA GLY A 106 -18.64 1.84 -18.32
C GLY A 106 -17.48 2.44 -19.14
N SER A 107 -16.37 2.89 -18.55
CA SER A 107 -15.28 3.55 -19.30
C SER A 107 -14.22 2.59 -19.89
N PRO A 108 -13.48 2.97 -20.96
CA PRO A 108 -12.31 2.22 -21.44
C PRO A 108 -11.07 2.40 -20.54
N HIS A 109 -10.07 1.52 -20.64
CA HIS A 109 -8.74 1.67 -19.97
C HIS A 109 -8.70 1.61 -18.44
N ARG A 110 -9.69 0.96 -17.82
CA ARG A 110 -9.80 0.86 -16.36
C ARG A 110 -8.62 0.14 -15.70
N SER A 111 -8.11 -0.95 -16.28
CA SER A 111 -6.98 -1.71 -15.71
C SER A 111 -5.75 -0.82 -15.53
N ARG A 112 -5.44 0.01 -16.55
CA ARG A 112 -4.31 0.94 -16.50
C ARG A 112 -4.48 2.00 -15.41
N PHE A 113 -5.67 2.58 -15.28
CA PHE A 113 -5.95 3.57 -14.23
C PHE A 113 -5.71 2.99 -12.83
N PHE A 114 -6.33 1.85 -12.52
CA PHE A 114 -6.20 1.24 -11.19
C PHE A 114 -4.77 0.73 -10.92
N GLY A 115 -4.05 0.28 -11.95
CA GLY A 115 -2.64 -0.08 -11.86
C GLY A 115 -1.77 1.12 -11.47
N PHE A 116 -1.83 2.23 -12.23
CA PHE A 116 -1.07 3.45 -11.90
C PHE A 116 -1.46 4.03 -10.54
N PHE A 117 -2.75 3.96 -10.22
CA PHE A 117 -3.27 4.44 -8.95
C PHE A 117 -2.67 3.68 -7.76
N SER A 118 -2.61 2.36 -7.83
CA SER A 118 -1.97 1.53 -6.78
C SER A 118 -0.45 1.71 -6.72
N LEU A 119 0.23 1.95 -7.86
CA LEU A 119 1.66 2.28 -7.87
C LEU A 119 1.93 3.61 -7.15
N CYS A 120 1.10 4.63 -7.38
CA CYS A 120 1.22 5.92 -6.70
C CYS A 120 1.11 5.76 -5.17
N VAL A 121 0.15 4.95 -4.72
CA VAL A 121 -0.08 4.64 -3.29
C VAL A 121 1.03 3.79 -2.68
N THR A 122 1.80 3.06 -3.50
CA THR A 122 2.98 2.32 -3.03
C THR A 122 4.17 3.26 -2.85
N ALA A 123 4.29 4.27 -3.69
CA ALA A 123 5.36 5.27 -3.61
C ALA A 123 5.18 6.25 -2.44
N THR A 124 4.01 6.25 -1.78
CA THR A 124 3.66 7.11 -0.65
C THR A 124 3.58 6.31 0.63
#